data_AF-A0A7C2CK84-F1
#
_entry.id   AF-A0A7C2CK84-F1
#
_cell.length_a   1.000
_cell.length_b   1.000
_cell.length_c   1.000
_cell.angle_alpha   90.00
_cell.angle_beta   90.00
_cell.angle_gamma   90.00
#
_symmetry.space_group_name_H-M   'P 1'
#
loop_
_entity.id
_entity.type
_entity.pdbx_description
1 polymer ?
#
loop_
_entity_poly.entity_id
_entity_poly.type
_entity_poly.pdbx_seq_one_letter_code
_entity_poly.pdbx_strand_id
1 'polypeptide(L)'
;MDPKEFVKELLRELEPNRQAHIAITEEFYSKPRTKEQTIALLMDRCYRELQGALEIAKQVPRFVDVDRDLFHMITKQVGDEARHYHLLASILEDLLGRPIAPSEIKPVPLTLEQNKAMYDEYGQHVVERFASLGLGAEYLSGAINDVVIKRAEPEVAHAYRQINRDERFHAKIGILGLERYATTPELQERARRAALHTAELHLRAYEQLFRAVREMS
;
A
#
# COMPACT_ATOMS: atom_id res chain seq x y z
N MET A 1 1.10 24.00 -13.05
CA MET A 1 2.06 24.36 -11.99
C MET A 1 3.42 23.71 -12.28
N ASP A 2 4.54 24.14 -11.71
CA ASP A 2 5.76 23.35 -11.73
C ASP A 2 5.51 21.95 -11.11
N PRO A 3 5.99 20.83 -11.69
CA PRO A 3 5.69 19.49 -11.18
C PRO A 3 6.10 19.25 -9.72
N LYS A 4 7.19 19.87 -9.24
CA LYS A 4 7.62 19.70 -7.84
C LYS A 4 6.70 20.44 -6.89
N GLU A 5 6.25 21.63 -7.28
CA GLU A 5 5.24 22.36 -6.51
C GLU A 5 3.90 21.62 -6.51
N PHE A 6 3.51 21.01 -7.64
CA PHE A 6 2.33 20.16 -7.70
C PHE A 6 2.41 18.98 -6.73
N VAL A 7 3.54 18.26 -6.68
CA VAL A 7 3.71 17.12 -5.77
C VAL A 7 3.66 17.57 -4.31
N LYS A 8 4.27 18.72 -3.96
CA LYS A 8 4.18 19.28 -2.60
C LYS A 8 2.74 19.60 -2.22
N GLU A 9 1.96 20.17 -3.14
CA GLU A 9 0.55 20.46 -2.91
C GLU A 9 -0.25 19.17 -2.71
N LEU A 10 -0.08 18.17 -3.58
CA LEU A 10 -0.77 16.89 -3.48
C LEU A 10 -0.45 16.17 -2.16
N LEU A 11 0.80 16.22 -1.69
CA LEU A 11 1.16 15.66 -0.37
C LEU A 11 0.46 16.39 0.79
N ARG A 12 0.25 17.71 0.70
CA ARG A 12 -0.53 18.45 1.70
C ARG A 12 -2.00 18.04 1.69
N GLU A 13 -2.57 17.77 0.52
CA GLU A 13 -3.95 17.29 0.39
C GLU A 13 -4.14 15.86 0.90
N LEU A 14 -3.11 15.02 0.79
CA LEU A 14 -3.11 13.65 1.32
C LEU A 14 -2.84 13.60 2.83
N GLU A 15 -2.31 14.66 3.43
CA GLU A 15 -1.94 14.67 4.85
C GLU A 15 -3.13 14.40 5.79
N PRO A 16 -4.35 14.95 5.58
CA PRO A 16 -5.53 14.56 6.35
C PRO A 16 -5.81 13.05 6.29
N ASN A 17 -5.71 12.44 5.09
CA ASN A 17 -5.86 10.99 4.93
C ASN A 17 -4.78 10.24 5.71
N ARG A 18 -3.52 10.68 5.62
CA ARG A 18 -2.42 10.08 6.36
C ARG A 18 -2.62 10.15 7.88
N GLN A 19 -3.08 11.28 8.41
CA GLN A 19 -3.40 11.44 9.83
C GLN A 19 -4.57 10.56 10.26
N ALA A 20 -5.60 10.43 9.42
CA ALA A 20 -6.72 9.52 9.68
C ALA A 20 -6.25 8.06 9.79
N HIS A 21 -5.38 7.60 8.88
CA HIS A 21 -4.78 6.26 8.95
C HIS A 21 -4.02 6.03 10.26
N ILE A 22 -3.21 7.00 10.69
CA ILE A 22 -2.50 6.92 11.98
C ILE A 22 -3.50 6.79 13.13
N ALA A 23 -4.53 7.64 13.15
CA ALA A 23 -5.51 7.68 14.23
C ALA A 23 -6.28 6.35 14.36
N ILE A 24 -6.84 5.83 13.27
CA ILE A 24 -7.59 4.56 13.30
C ILE A 24 -6.68 3.37 13.64
N THR A 25 -5.41 3.41 13.21
CA THR A 25 -4.45 2.35 13.51
C THR A 25 -4.03 2.39 14.98
N GLU A 26 -3.72 3.57 15.53
CA GLU A 26 -3.41 3.71 16.96
C GLU A 26 -4.60 3.29 17.83
N GLU A 27 -5.83 3.67 17.45
CA GLU A 27 -7.04 3.25 18.16
C GLU A 27 -7.19 1.72 18.13
N PHE A 28 -7.04 1.09 16.95
CA PHE A 28 -7.13 -0.35 16.83
C PHE A 28 -6.01 -1.07 17.60
N TYR A 29 -4.78 -0.57 17.56
CA TYR A 29 -3.67 -1.20 18.24
C TYR A 29 -3.58 -0.87 19.75
N SER A 30 -4.38 0.06 20.25
CA SER A 30 -4.44 0.45 21.68
C SER A 30 -4.99 -0.61 22.62
N LYS A 31 -5.70 -1.61 22.08
CA LYS A 31 -6.28 -2.73 22.87
C LYS A 31 -5.59 -4.04 22.51
N PRO A 32 -5.49 -4.98 23.46
CA PRO A 32 -5.04 -6.35 23.17
C PRO A 32 -5.84 -6.97 22.03
N ARG A 33 -5.20 -7.90 21.32
CA ARG A 33 -5.79 -8.64 20.21
C ARG A 33 -5.67 -10.13 20.48
N THR A 34 -6.63 -10.90 19.98
CA THR A 34 -6.51 -12.36 19.98
C THR A 34 -5.59 -12.81 18.84
N LYS A 35 -5.21 -14.09 18.89
CA LYS A 35 -4.43 -14.71 17.82
C LYS A 35 -5.20 -14.69 16.50
N GLU A 36 -6.51 -14.95 16.55
CA GLU A 36 -7.42 -14.98 15.40
C GLU A 36 -7.55 -13.60 14.76
N GLN A 37 -7.59 -12.54 15.59
CA GLN A 37 -7.58 -11.16 15.10
C GLN A 37 -6.27 -10.83 14.39
N THR A 38 -5.14 -11.28 14.93
CA THR A 38 -3.82 -11.09 14.30
C THR A 38 -3.72 -11.83 12.98
N ILE A 39 -4.22 -13.07 12.92
CA ILE A 39 -4.32 -13.87 11.69
C ILE A 39 -5.14 -13.12 10.63
N ALA A 40 -6.30 -12.56 10.98
CA ALA A 40 -7.15 -11.84 10.03
C ALA A 40 -6.48 -10.57 9.46
N LEU A 41 -5.74 -9.83 10.27
CA LEU A 41 -4.95 -8.68 9.79
C LEU A 41 -3.84 -9.11 8.83
N LEU A 42 -3.12 -10.18 9.19
CA LEU A 42 -2.05 -10.73 8.35
C LEU A 42 -2.58 -11.30 7.04
N MET A 43 -3.80 -11.87 7.02
CA MET A 43 -4.44 -12.33 5.78
C MET A 43 -4.68 -11.17 4.81
N ASP A 44 -5.27 -10.06 5.28
CA ASP A 44 -5.50 -8.90 4.42
C ASP A 44 -4.18 -8.29 3.94
N ARG A 45 -3.17 -8.19 4.82
CA ARG A 45 -1.85 -7.69 4.41
C ARG A 45 -1.15 -8.64 3.43
N CYS A 46 -1.16 -9.96 3.65
CA CYS A 46 -0.60 -10.93 2.72
C CYS A 46 -1.25 -10.83 1.34
N TYR A 47 -2.57 -10.60 1.28
CA TYR A 47 -3.26 -10.37 0.03
C TYR A 47 -2.71 -9.14 -0.69
N ARG A 48 -2.54 -8.02 0.03
CA ARG A 48 -2.01 -6.77 -0.53
C ARG A 48 -0.62 -6.97 -1.14
N GLU A 49 0.30 -7.60 -0.43
CA GLU A 49 1.67 -7.82 -0.96
C GLU A 49 1.68 -8.80 -2.14
N LEU A 50 0.89 -9.87 -2.06
CA LEU A 50 0.79 -10.84 -3.16
C LEU A 50 0.24 -10.18 -4.42
N GLN A 51 -0.82 -9.38 -4.30
CA GLN A 51 -1.35 -8.64 -5.44
C GLN A 51 -0.40 -7.55 -5.90
N GLY A 52 0.33 -6.88 -5.00
CA GLY A 52 1.40 -5.94 -5.34
C GLY A 52 2.43 -6.57 -6.27
N ALA A 53 2.96 -7.74 -5.91
CA ALA A 53 3.92 -8.46 -6.72
C ALA A 53 3.34 -8.81 -8.11
N LEU A 54 2.12 -9.34 -8.15
CA LEU A 54 1.49 -9.80 -9.39
C LEU A 54 1.09 -8.66 -10.32
N GLU A 55 0.41 -7.64 -9.81
CA GLU A 55 -0.13 -6.55 -10.61
C GLU A 55 0.98 -5.61 -11.09
N ILE A 56 1.98 -5.30 -10.26
CA ILE A 56 3.13 -4.51 -10.70
C ILE A 56 3.90 -5.28 -11.78
N ALA A 57 4.10 -6.59 -11.64
CA ALA A 57 4.74 -7.41 -12.68
C ALA A 57 4.00 -7.36 -14.02
N LYS A 58 2.66 -7.42 -14.00
CA LYS A 58 1.82 -7.27 -15.20
C LYS A 58 1.94 -5.88 -15.83
N GLN A 59 2.21 -4.85 -15.03
CA GLN A 59 2.35 -3.47 -15.48
C GLN A 59 3.72 -3.15 -16.07
N VAL A 60 4.80 -3.83 -15.65
CA VAL A 60 6.19 -3.55 -16.09
C VAL A 60 6.33 -3.33 -17.60
N PRO A 61 5.77 -4.20 -18.49
CA PRO A 61 5.91 -4.01 -19.94
C PRO A 61 5.28 -2.71 -20.49
N ARG A 62 4.32 -2.12 -19.77
CA ARG A 62 3.65 -0.86 -20.18
C ARG A 62 4.49 0.37 -19.88
N PHE A 63 5.48 0.24 -19.00
CA PHE A 63 6.29 1.36 -18.54
C PHE A 63 7.73 1.30 -19.07
N VAL A 64 7.96 0.61 -20.19
CA VAL A 64 9.29 0.52 -20.82
C VAL A 64 9.81 1.87 -21.32
N ASP A 65 8.93 2.81 -21.63
CA ASP A 65 9.27 4.15 -22.12
C ASP A 65 9.51 5.17 -21.00
N VAL A 66 9.38 4.76 -19.72
CA VAL A 66 9.81 5.61 -18.62
C VAL A 66 11.35 5.67 -18.58
N ASP A 67 11.89 6.68 -17.90
CA ASP A 67 13.33 6.81 -17.73
C ASP A 67 13.95 5.54 -17.11
N ARG A 68 15.18 5.22 -17.53
CA ARG A 68 15.89 3.99 -17.16
C ARG A 68 15.95 3.74 -15.65
N ASP A 69 16.10 4.82 -14.86
CA ASP A 69 16.24 4.68 -13.41
C ASP A 69 14.88 4.34 -12.82
N LEU A 70 13.80 5.02 -13.25
CA LEU A 70 12.44 4.68 -12.83
C LEU A 70 12.05 3.26 -13.26
N PHE A 71 12.40 2.84 -14.48
CA PHE A 71 12.13 1.47 -14.94
C PHE A 71 12.82 0.42 -14.04
N HIS A 72 14.09 0.66 -13.67
CA HIS A 72 14.80 -0.19 -12.72
C HIS A 72 14.12 -0.22 -11.34
N MET A 73 13.67 0.92 -10.82
CA MET A 73 13.01 0.98 -9.51
C MET A 73 11.66 0.25 -9.51
N ILE A 74 10.88 0.36 -10.60
CA ILE A 74 9.59 -0.33 -10.75
C ILE A 74 9.78 -1.84 -10.80
N THR A 75 10.77 -2.31 -11.56
CA THR A 75 11.07 -3.75 -11.62
C THR A 75 11.61 -4.29 -10.31
N LYS A 76 12.40 -3.50 -9.57
CA LYS A 76 12.80 -3.83 -8.20
C LYS A 76 11.59 -3.98 -7.27
N GLN A 77 10.59 -3.09 -7.37
CA GLN A 77 9.40 -3.13 -6.52
C GLN A 77 8.70 -4.50 -6.58
N VAL A 78 8.61 -5.14 -7.74
CA VAL A 78 8.06 -6.51 -7.87
C VAL A 78 8.73 -7.52 -6.92
N GLY A 79 10.06 -7.49 -6.85
CA GLY A 79 10.83 -8.37 -5.96
C GLY A 79 10.70 -7.99 -4.49
N ASP A 80 10.47 -6.70 -4.20
CA ASP A 80 10.20 -6.24 -2.85
C ASP A 80 8.85 -6.76 -2.34
N GLU A 81 7.78 -6.60 -3.12
CA GLU A 81 6.44 -7.09 -2.77
C GLU A 81 6.41 -8.61 -2.57
N ALA A 82 7.08 -9.35 -3.46
CA ALA A 82 7.16 -10.81 -3.34
C ALA A 82 7.86 -11.25 -2.04
N ARG A 83 8.88 -10.50 -1.61
CA ARG A 83 9.57 -10.73 -0.34
C ARG A 83 8.72 -10.32 0.85
N HIS A 84 7.97 -9.21 0.77
CA HIS A 84 7.04 -8.80 1.82
C HIS A 84 5.96 -9.86 2.04
N TYR A 85 5.38 -10.37 0.96
CA TYR A 85 4.44 -11.49 1.00
C TYR A 85 5.06 -12.70 1.70
N HIS A 86 6.27 -13.10 1.31
CA HIS A 86 6.96 -14.24 1.92
C HIS A 86 7.18 -14.06 3.44
N LEU A 87 7.60 -12.87 3.87
CA LEU A 87 7.82 -12.56 5.29
C LEU A 87 6.52 -12.67 6.10
N LEU A 88 5.43 -12.09 5.61
CA LEU A 88 4.14 -12.10 6.30
C LEU A 88 3.47 -13.47 6.27
N ALA A 89 3.55 -14.17 5.14
CA ALA A 89 3.05 -15.54 5.01
C ALA A 89 3.78 -16.47 5.99
N SER A 90 5.09 -16.32 6.18
CA SER A 90 5.84 -17.14 7.15
C SER A 90 5.31 -16.94 8.59
N ILE A 91 5.08 -15.69 9.01
CA ILE A 91 4.49 -15.40 10.34
C ILE A 91 3.07 -15.99 10.44
N LEU A 92 2.28 -15.86 9.38
CA LEU A 92 0.93 -16.38 9.31
C LEU A 92 0.91 -17.92 9.43
N GLU A 93 1.82 -18.60 8.75
CA GLU A 93 1.97 -20.07 8.80
C GLU A 93 2.42 -20.54 10.19
N ASP A 94 3.33 -19.82 10.85
CA ASP A 94 3.73 -20.09 12.23
C ASP A 94 2.55 -19.97 13.20
N LEU A 95 1.72 -18.93 13.04
CA LEU A 95 0.49 -18.77 13.82
C LEU A 95 -0.52 -19.89 13.52
N LEU A 96 -0.68 -20.29 12.26
CA LEU A 96 -1.61 -21.36 11.89
C LEU A 96 -1.10 -22.76 12.25
N GLY A 97 0.21 -22.93 12.43
CA GLY A 97 0.85 -24.23 12.61
C GLY A 97 0.87 -25.08 11.32
N ARG A 98 0.68 -24.47 10.16
CA ARG A 98 0.66 -25.14 8.85
C ARG A 98 0.93 -24.17 7.71
N PRO A 99 1.37 -24.67 6.54
CA PRO A 99 1.42 -23.88 5.32
C PRO A 99 0.04 -23.35 4.91
N ILE A 100 0.04 -22.18 4.26
CA ILE A 100 -1.16 -21.53 3.73
C ILE A 100 -1.10 -21.47 2.20
N ALA A 101 -2.18 -21.89 1.53
CA ALA A 101 -2.29 -21.72 0.10
C ALA A 101 -2.77 -20.29 -0.26
N PRO A 102 -2.33 -19.70 -1.40
CA PRO A 102 -2.80 -18.38 -1.82
C PRO A 102 -4.33 -18.24 -1.91
N SER A 103 -5.04 -19.31 -2.24
CA SER A 103 -6.52 -19.35 -2.29
C SER A 103 -7.21 -19.22 -0.93
N GLU A 104 -6.47 -19.40 0.16
CA GLU A 104 -6.98 -19.26 1.53
C GLU A 104 -6.85 -17.83 2.07
N ILE A 105 -6.08 -16.98 1.39
CA ILE A 105 -5.86 -15.58 1.76
C ILE A 105 -7.09 -14.77 1.38
N LYS A 106 -7.79 -14.24 2.38
CA LYS A 106 -9.07 -13.53 2.20
C LYS A 106 -8.97 -12.09 2.70
N PRO A 107 -8.93 -11.10 1.79
CA PRO A 107 -9.01 -9.69 2.18
C PRO A 107 -10.47 -9.28 2.45
N VAL A 108 -10.65 -8.09 3.03
CA VAL A 108 -12.00 -7.49 3.11
C VAL A 108 -12.45 -6.94 1.75
N PRO A 109 -13.77 -6.84 1.48
CA PRO A 109 -14.27 -6.38 0.18
C PRO A 109 -13.71 -5.04 -0.29
N LEU A 110 -13.53 -4.06 0.59
CA LEU A 110 -12.99 -2.75 0.22
C LEU A 110 -11.50 -2.79 -0.17
N THR A 111 -10.74 -3.79 0.31
CA THR A 111 -9.38 -4.03 -0.18
C THR A 111 -9.40 -4.47 -1.65
N LEU A 112 -10.41 -5.24 -2.07
CA LEU A 112 -10.59 -5.61 -3.48
C LEU A 112 -10.94 -4.39 -4.35
N GLU A 113 -11.83 -3.54 -3.87
CA GLU A 113 -12.21 -2.29 -4.56
C GLU A 113 -11.02 -1.34 -4.70
N GLN A 114 -10.22 -1.18 -3.65
CA GLN A 114 -9.00 -0.38 -3.70
C GLN A 114 -7.99 -0.95 -4.71
N ASN A 115 -7.77 -2.27 -4.74
CA ASN A 115 -6.86 -2.90 -5.71
C ASN A 115 -7.34 -2.68 -7.15
N LYS A 116 -8.65 -2.82 -7.40
CA LYS A 116 -9.23 -2.53 -8.71
C LYS A 116 -8.97 -1.08 -9.13
N ALA A 117 -9.25 -0.11 -8.26
CA ALA A 117 -8.98 1.29 -8.56
C ALA A 117 -7.50 1.54 -8.86
N MET A 118 -6.60 0.97 -8.05
CA MET A 118 -5.17 1.19 -8.16
C MET A 118 -4.55 0.57 -9.42
N TYR A 119 -4.93 -0.67 -9.78
CA TYR A 119 -4.28 -1.43 -10.84
C TYR A 119 -5.06 -1.43 -12.16
N ASP A 120 -6.40 -1.57 -12.12
CA ASP A 120 -7.23 -1.67 -13.32
C ASP A 120 -7.61 -0.29 -13.84
N GLU A 121 -8.03 0.62 -12.95
CA GLU A 121 -8.55 1.93 -13.34
C GLU A 121 -7.43 2.97 -13.52
N TYR A 122 -6.54 3.11 -12.54
CA TYR A 122 -5.45 4.12 -12.58
C TYR A 122 -4.09 3.55 -12.95
N GLY A 123 -3.92 2.23 -12.89
CA GLY A 123 -2.63 1.57 -13.11
C GLY A 123 -2.15 1.56 -14.57
N GLN A 124 -2.98 2.01 -15.52
CA GLN A 124 -2.70 1.92 -16.95
C GLN A 124 -1.97 3.14 -17.52
N HIS A 125 -2.04 4.30 -16.85
CA HIS A 125 -1.42 5.53 -17.31
C HIS A 125 -0.28 5.95 -16.37
N VAL A 126 0.84 6.43 -16.92
CA VAL A 126 2.08 6.68 -16.15
C VAL A 126 1.89 7.57 -14.93
N VAL A 127 1.25 8.75 -15.08
CA VAL A 127 1.04 9.66 -13.94
C VAL A 127 -0.02 9.15 -12.97
N GLU A 128 -1.04 8.43 -13.46
CA GLU A 128 -2.11 7.92 -12.60
C GLU A 128 -1.59 6.76 -11.76
N ARG A 129 -0.76 5.88 -12.32
CA ARG A 129 -0.06 4.83 -11.57
C ARG A 129 0.80 5.44 -10.47
N PHE A 130 1.68 6.39 -10.82
CA PHE A 130 2.61 6.95 -9.82
C PHE A 130 1.87 7.66 -8.68
N ALA A 131 0.73 8.27 -9.00
CA ALA A 131 -0.17 8.87 -8.03
C ALA A 131 -0.93 7.83 -7.18
N SER A 132 -1.63 6.88 -7.80
CA SER A 132 -2.48 5.91 -7.10
C SER A 132 -1.67 4.96 -6.22
N LEU A 133 -0.66 4.29 -6.79
CA LEU A 133 0.18 3.37 -6.05
C LEU A 133 1.10 4.16 -5.11
N GLY A 134 1.96 5.03 -5.65
CA GLY A 134 3.02 5.66 -4.87
C GLY A 134 2.53 6.60 -3.76
N LEU A 135 1.50 7.41 -4.01
CA LEU A 135 1.00 8.38 -3.02
C LEU A 135 -0.34 7.99 -2.41
N GLY A 136 -1.22 7.36 -3.19
CA GLY A 136 -2.53 6.90 -2.73
C GLY A 136 -2.48 5.61 -1.90
N ALA A 137 -1.39 4.83 -1.96
CA ALA A 137 -1.21 3.61 -1.16
C ALA A 137 0.12 3.61 -0.38
N GLU A 138 1.29 3.67 -1.04
CA GLU A 138 2.59 3.45 -0.36
C GLU A 138 2.91 4.52 0.68
N TYR A 139 2.68 5.79 0.33
CA TYR A 139 2.87 6.91 1.25
C TYR A 139 2.02 6.76 2.53
N LEU A 140 0.79 6.24 2.40
CA LEU A 140 -0.13 6.03 3.51
C LEU A 140 0.22 4.78 4.31
N SER A 141 0.58 3.69 3.62
CA SER A 141 1.06 2.44 4.23
C SER A 141 2.27 2.67 5.12
N GLY A 142 3.20 3.54 4.71
CA GLY A 142 4.34 3.90 5.56
C GLY A 142 3.93 4.47 6.93
N ALA A 143 2.85 5.25 6.99
CA ALA A 143 2.34 5.82 8.23
C ALA A 143 1.64 4.78 9.13
N ILE A 144 0.89 3.85 8.53
CA ILE A 144 0.28 2.71 9.23
C ILE A 144 1.37 1.83 9.82
N ASN A 145 2.39 1.50 9.01
CA ASN A 145 3.49 0.64 9.39
C ASN A 145 4.28 1.22 10.57
N ASP A 146 4.46 2.54 10.65
CA ASP A 146 5.07 3.19 11.81
C ASP A 146 4.32 2.93 13.12
N VAL A 147 3.00 2.79 13.08
CA VAL A 147 2.17 2.42 14.25
C VAL A 147 2.30 0.93 14.55
N VAL A 148 2.17 0.08 13.53
CA VAL A 148 2.28 -1.39 13.67
C VAL A 148 3.63 -1.77 14.29
N ILE A 149 4.74 -1.18 13.84
CA ILE A 149 6.09 -1.42 14.38
C ILE A 149 6.16 -1.14 15.89
N LYS A 150 5.39 -0.18 16.40
CA LYS A 150 5.41 0.23 17.81
C LYS A 150 4.48 -0.60 18.69
N ARG A 151 3.41 -1.17 18.12
CA ARG A 151 2.26 -1.69 18.89
C ARG A 151 1.93 -3.16 18.64
N ALA A 152 2.44 -3.74 17.55
CA ALA A 152 2.23 -5.14 17.22
C ALA A 152 3.15 -6.07 18.03
N GLU A 153 2.86 -7.35 17.92
CA GLU A 153 3.65 -8.45 18.47
C GLU A 153 5.09 -8.41 17.90
N PRO A 154 6.13 -8.83 18.64
CA PRO A 154 7.53 -8.62 18.25
C PRO A 154 7.90 -9.15 16.86
N GLU A 155 7.37 -10.31 16.47
CA GLU A 155 7.57 -10.94 15.17
C GLU A 155 6.94 -10.13 14.04
N VAL A 156 5.71 -9.65 14.23
CA VAL A 156 5.01 -8.77 13.28
C VAL A 156 5.75 -7.44 13.16
N ALA A 157 6.08 -6.81 14.29
CA ALA A 157 6.84 -5.56 14.31
C ALA A 157 8.21 -5.70 13.62
N HIS A 158 8.86 -6.87 13.71
CA HIS A 158 10.12 -7.13 13.01
C HIS A 158 9.94 -7.16 11.49
N ALA A 159 8.95 -7.89 10.97
CA ALA A 159 8.66 -7.90 9.54
C ALA A 159 8.30 -6.49 9.04
N TYR A 160 7.46 -5.77 9.75
CA TYR A 160 7.06 -4.42 9.36
C TYR A 160 8.21 -3.41 9.35
N ARG A 161 9.27 -3.58 10.16
CA ARG A 161 10.49 -2.75 10.05
C ARG A 161 11.20 -2.92 8.72
N GLN A 162 11.22 -4.15 8.19
CA GLN A 162 11.83 -4.44 6.90
C GLN A 162 10.94 -3.90 5.76
N ILE A 163 9.64 -4.19 5.82
CA ILE A 163 8.64 -3.76 4.84
C ILE A 163 8.62 -2.23 4.73
N ASN A 164 8.48 -1.52 5.86
CA ASN A 164 8.35 -0.07 5.88
C ASN A 164 9.57 0.69 5.33
N ARG A 165 10.76 0.08 5.36
CA ARG A 165 11.94 0.66 4.69
C ARG A 165 11.73 0.72 3.18
N ASP A 166 11.11 -0.32 2.63
CA ASP A 166 10.83 -0.44 1.21
C ASP A 166 9.61 0.40 0.81
N GLU A 167 8.55 0.45 1.62
CA GLU A 167 7.38 1.34 1.35
C GLU A 167 7.77 2.81 1.24
N ARG A 168 8.67 3.27 2.11
CA ARG A 168 9.23 4.63 2.04
C ARG A 168 10.03 4.85 0.77
N PHE A 169 10.63 3.80 0.21
CA PHE A 169 11.28 3.86 -1.10
C PHE A 169 10.25 3.84 -2.23
N HIS A 170 9.21 3.00 -2.16
CA HIS A 170 8.15 2.94 -3.18
C HIS A 170 7.35 4.24 -3.27
N ALA A 171 7.04 4.88 -2.15
CA ALA A 171 6.44 6.21 -2.14
C ALA A 171 7.33 7.25 -2.84
N LYS A 172 8.65 7.15 -2.70
CA LYS A 172 9.61 8.02 -3.42
C LYS A 172 9.60 7.76 -4.93
N ILE A 173 9.40 6.52 -5.37
CA ILE A 173 9.20 6.22 -6.80
C ILE A 173 8.00 7.00 -7.33
N GLY A 174 6.89 7.01 -6.58
CA GLY A 174 5.70 7.82 -6.91
C GLY A 174 6.01 9.31 -7.06
N ILE A 175 6.70 9.88 -6.07
CA ILE A 175 7.14 11.28 -6.08
C ILE A 175 7.98 11.59 -7.33
N LEU A 176 9.05 10.81 -7.56
CA LEU A 176 9.95 11.02 -8.70
C LEU A 176 9.23 10.88 -10.05
N GLY A 177 8.33 9.91 -10.16
CA GLY A 177 7.50 9.72 -11.33
C GLY A 177 6.60 10.92 -11.61
N LEU A 178 5.93 11.45 -10.59
CA LEU A 178 5.09 12.64 -10.74
C LEU A 178 5.89 13.91 -11.07
N GLU A 179 7.03 14.13 -10.41
CA GLU A 179 7.92 15.25 -10.73
C GLU A 179 8.40 15.20 -12.19
N ARG A 180 8.55 14.01 -12.76
CA ARG A 180 9.02 13.80 -14.13
C ARG A 180 7.92 13.90 -15.18
N TYR A 181 6.72 13.40 -14.88
CA TYR A 181 5.68 13.16 -15.89
C TYR A 181 4.40 13.99 -15.69
N ALA A 182 4.13 14.56 -14.52
CA ALA A 182 2.97 15.44 -14.30
C ALA A 182 3.25 16.88 -14.75
N THR A 183 3.58 17.05 -16.04
CA THR A 183 4.15 18.30 -16.58
C THR A 183 3.14 19.31 -17.12
N THR A 184 1.86 18.91 -17.26
CA THR A 184 0.77 19.78 -17.70
C THR A 184 -0.36 19.81 -16.68
N PRO A 185 -1.21 20.85 -16.66
CA PRO A 185 -2.38 20.90 -15.78
C PRO A 185 -3.29 19.67 -15.89
N GLU A 186 -3.46 19.13 -17.09
CA GLU A 186 -4.31 17.96 -17.33
C GLU A 186 -3.70 16.70 -16.71
N LEU A 187 -2.38 16.51 -16.83
CA LEU A 187 -1.67 15.40 -16.22
C LEU A 187 -1.64 15.51 -14.69
N GLN A 188 -1.51 16.74 -14.17
CA GLN A 188 -1.58 17.04 -12.74
C GLN A 188 -2.97 16.70 -12.18
N GLU A 189 -4.04 17.07 -12.88
CA GLU A 189 -5.40 16.75 -12.45
C GLU A 189 -5.68 15.25 -12.47
N ARG A 190 -5.20 14.53 -13.50
CA ARG A 190 -5.29 13.06 -13.54
C ARG A 190 -4.60 12.41 -12.34
N ALA A 191 -3.37 12.84 -12.05
CA ALA A 191 -2.61 12.38 -10.89
C ALA A 191 -3.34 12.69 -9.58
N ARG A 192 -3.84 13.92 -9.40
CA ARG A 192 -4.57 14.34 -8.20
C ARG A 192 -5.78 13.46 -7.95
N ARG A 193 -6.64 13.29 -8.95
CA ARG A 193 -7.82 12.41 -8.88
C ARG A 193 -7.44 10.97 -8.51
N ALA A 194 -6.42 10.41 -9.18
CA ALA A 194 -5.99 9.04 -8.93
C ALA A 194 -5.47 8.84 -7.50
N ALA A 195 -4.63 9.75 -7.00
CA ALA A 195 -4.10 9.70 -5.64
C ALA A 195 -5.20 9.86 -4.59
N LEU A 196 -6.06 10.88 -4.71
CA LEU A 196 -7.09 11.18 -3.71
C LEU A 196 -8.16 10.09 -3.65
N HIS A 197 -8.61 9.58 -4.81
CA HIS A 197 -9.60 8.51 -4.84
C HIS A 197 -9.04 7.20 -4.24
N THR A 198 -7.81 6.84 -4.61
CA THR A 198 -7.16 5.64 -4.06
C THR A 198 -6.91 5.77 -2.56
N ALA A 199 -6.51 6.95 -2.08
CA ALA A 199 -6.31 7.23 -0.66
C ALA A 199 -7.60 7.08 0.17
N GLU A 200 -8.72 7.57 -0.35
CA GLU A 200 -10.03 7.41 0.29
C GLU A 200 -10.44 5.92 0.39
N LEU A 201 -10.29 5.17 -0.71
CA LEU A 201 -10.56 3.73 -0.72
C LEU A 201 -9.64 2.97 0.24
N HIS A 202 -8.37 3.35 0.30
CA HIS A 202 -7.39 2.76 1.21
C HIS A 202 -7.81 2.98 2.67
N LEU A 203 -8.22 4.21 3.04
CA LEU A 203 -8.71 4.51 4.38
C LEU A 203 -9.94 3.67 4.74
N ARG A 204 -10.94 3.65 3.85
CA ARG A 204 -12.19 2.91 4.05
C ARG A 204 -11.93 1.40 4.14
N ALA A 205 -10.95 0.88 3.41
CA ALA A 205 -10.54 -0.53 3.50
C ALA A 205 -9.96 -0.86 4.89
N TYR A 206 -9.10 -0.01 5.44
CA TYR A 206 -8.59 -0.20 6.81
C TYR A 206 -9.68 -0.04 7.88
N GLU A 207 -10.60 0.92 7.73
CA GLU A 207 -11.75 1.05 8.64
C GLU A 207 -12.63 -0.21 8.64
N GLN A 208 -12.93 -0.76 7.45
CA GLN A 208 -13.68 -2.00 7.34
C GLN A 208 -12.91 -3.19 7.92
N LEU A 209 -11.61 -3.30 7.65
CA LEU A 209 -10.75 -4.35 8.20
C LEU A 209 -10.75 -4.30 9.72
N PHE A 210 -10.43 -3.14 10.31
CA PHE A 210 -10.38 -2.98 11.76
C PHE A 210 -11.73 -3.24 12.41
N ARG A 211 -12.84 -2.77 11.83
CA ARG A 211 -14.19 -3.08 12.33
C ARG A 211 -14.46 -4.59 12.28
N ALA A 212 -14.26 -5.24 11.14
CA ALA A 212 -14.51 -6.66 10.97
C ALA A 212 -13.67 -7.51 11.94
N VAL A 213 -12.39 -7.16 12.11
CA VAL A 213 -11.48 -7.86 13.04
C VAL A 213 -11.91 -7.64 14.50
N ARG A 214 -12.38 -6.45 14.88
CA ARG A 214 -12.89 -6.21 16.24
C ARG A 214 -14.12 -7.04 16.60
N GLU A 215 -14.95 -7.36 15.61
CA GLU A 215 -16.17 -8.14 15.78
C GLU A 215 -15.88 -9.65 15.91
N MET A 216 -14.65 -10.10 15.61
CA MET A 216 -14.21 -11.47 15.84
C MET A 216 -14.06 -11.72 17.36
N SER A 217 -14.87 -12.65 17.88
CA SER A 217 -14.89 -13.05 19.30
C SER A 217 -13.80 -14.05 19.63
#